data_AF-A0A7S2NCU7-F1
#
_entry.id   AF-A0A7S2NCU7-F1
#
_cell.length_a   1.000
_cell.length_b   1.000
_cell.length_c   1.000
_cell.angle_alpha   90.00
_cell.angle_beta   90.00
_cell.angle_gamma   90.00
#
_symmetry.space_group_name_H-M   'P 1'
#
loop_
_entity.id
_entity.type
_entity.pdbx_description
1 polymer ?
#
loop_
_entity_poly.entity_id
_entity_poly.type
_entity_poly.pdbx_seq_one_letter_code
_entity_poly.pdbx_strand_id
1 'polypeptide(L)'
;GLQGLTHSGVSTSVATAPQVKTQGVAMASGYGNQTPLGRCYPLFMDFKECLSTERDSSKCAEYAEDYKECLHHKKEITRLNAMLAVREHKIKAGEPVPPRVNEQVEKGEIKVPWTFS
;
A
#
# COMPACT_ATOMS: atom_id res chain seq x y z
N GLY A 1 59.24 38.93 -20.16
CA GLY A 1 58.15 39.08 -19.17
C GLY A 1 57.13 38.01 -19.42
N LEU A 2 57.10 36.99 -18.57
CA LEU A 2 56.15 35.88 -18.59
C LEU A 2 54.84 36.32 -17.92
N GLN A 3 53.74 36.34 -18.67
CA GLN A 3 52.37 36.43 -18.17
C GLN A 3 51.67 35.20 -18.78
N GLY A 4 51.06 34.25 -18.09
CA GLY A 4 50.31 34.30 -16.84
C GLY A 4 48.98 33.57 -17.13
N LEU A 5 49.01 32.24 -17.14
CA LEU A 5 47.84 31.38 -17.36
C LEU A 5 46.89 31.51 -16.17
N THR A 6 45.68 32.05 -16.38
CA THR A 6 44.61 32.06 -15.38
C THR A 6 43.55 31.03 -15.78
N HIS A 7 43.39 30.00 -14.96
CA HIS A 7 42.32 29.01 -15.07
C HIS A 7 41.01 29.65 -14.60
N SER A 8 40.01 29.72 -15.49
CA SER A 8 38.65 30.14 -15.14
C SER A 8 37.95 29.02 -14.38
N GLY A 9 37.62 29.27 -13.13
CA GLY A 9 36.89 28.35 -12.26
C GLY A 9 35.46 28.13 -12.74
N VAL A 10 35.06 26.86 -12.78
CA VAL A 10 33.68 26.41 -13.03
C VAL A 10 32.83 26.81 -11.83
N SER A 11 31.86 27.69 -12.03
CA SER A 11 30.84 28.02 -11.04
C SER A 11 29.70 27.01 -11.18
N THR A 12 29.64 26.02 -10.28
CA THR A 12 28.52 25.08 -10.18
C THR A 12 27.34 25.78 -9.52
N SER A 13 26.33 26.13 -10.33
CA SER A 13 25.03 26.58 -9.84
C SER A 13 24.30 25.42 -9.16
N VAL A 14 24.15 25.49 -7.84
CA VAL A 14 23.31 24.57 -7.07
C VAL A 14 21.85 24.87 -7.40
N ALA A 15 21.19 23.96 -8.13
CA ALA A 15 19.77 24.04 -8.40
C ALA A 15 18.98 23.83 -7.08
N THR A 16 18.31 24.87 -6.59
CA THR A 16 17.35 24.76 -5.50
C THR A 16 16.08 24.07 -6.02
N ALA A 17 15.73 22.93 -5.44
CA ALA A 17 14.49 22.21 -5.77
C ALA A 17 13.25 23.07 -5.49
N PRO A 18 12.22 23.07 -6.35
CA PRO A 18 11.01 23.84 -6.12
C PRO A 18 10.18 23.20 -5.00
N GLN A 19 9.92 24.00 -3.96
CA GLN A 19 9.05 23.65 -2.83
C GLN A 19 7.60 23.56 -3.32
N VAL A 20 7.10 22.34 -3.56
CA VAL A 20 5.69 22.08 -3.85
C VAL A 20 4.89 22.38 -2.59
N LYS A 21 4.09 23.46 -2.61
CA LYS A 21 3.13 23.80 -1.56
C LYS A 21 2.05 22.71 -1.51
N THR A 22 2.17 21.82 -0.53
CA THR A 22 1.15 20.81 -0.20
C THR A 22 -0.06 21.50 0.41
N GLN A 23 -1.04 21.86 -0.41
CA GLN A 23 -2.39 22.16 0.11
C GLN A 23 -3.01 20.82 0.54
N GLY A 24 -3.02 20.61 1.85
CA GLY A 24 -3.44 19.37 2.49
C GLY A 24 -4.95 19.19 2.43
N VAL A 25 -5.40 18.22 1.64
CA VAL A 25 -6.57 17.43 1.99
C VAL A 25 -6.24 16.77 3.35
N ALA A 26 -6.90 17.23 4.41
CA ALA A 26 -6.70 16.70 5.75
C ALA A 26 -7.08 15.22 5.78
N MET A 27 -6.12 14.36 6.14
CA MET A 27 -6.41 12.98 6.53
C MET A 27 -6.76 12.92 8.00
N ALA A 28 -7.64 12.00 8.36
CA ALA A 28 -7.71 11.49 9.72
C ALA A 28 -6.41 10.69 9.97
N SER A 29 -5.39 11.42 10.46
CA SER A 29 -4.06 10.98 10.87
C SER A 29 -3.02 10.70 9.78
N GLY A 30 -3.17 9.72 8.89
CA GLY A 30 -2.04 9.25 8.06
C GLY A 30 -0.90 8.57 8.85
N TYR A 31 -0.84 8.75 10.17
CA TYR A 31 0.02 8.04 11.12
C TYR A 31 -0.66 6.76 11.64
N GLY A 32 0.13 5.71 11.87
CA GLY A 32 -0.32 4.46 12.47
C GLY A 32 -0.15 4.44 13.99
N ASN A 33 -0.89 3.57 14.68
CA ASN A 33 -0.82 3.45 16.15
C ASN A 33 0.53 2.93 16.66
N GLN A 34 1.26 2.16 15.84
CA GLN A 34 2.57 1.58 16.17
C GLN A 34 3.66 2.00 15.21
N THR A 35 3.30 2.69 14.12
CA THR A 35 4.16 2.99 12.99
C THR A 35 3.97 4.45 12.58
N PRO A 36 5.02 5.13 12.09
CA PRO A 36 4.91 6.51 11.60
C PRO A 36 3.87 6.67 10.47
N LEU A 37 3.57 5.60 9.74
CA LEU A 37 2.58 5.59 8.66
C LEU A 37 1.49 4.57 8.94
N GLY A 38 0.24 4.91 8.61
CA GLY A 38 -0.89 3.98 8.68
C GLY A 38 -0.81 2.87 7.62
N ARG A 39 -1.49 1.74 7.85
CA ARG A 39 -1.49 0.58 6.93
C ARG A 39 -1.92 0.92 5.51
N CYS A 40 -2.88 1.85 5.35
CA CYS A 40 -3.43 2.26 4.06
C CYS A 40 -2.78 3.55 3.50
N TYR A 41 -1.65 3.99 4.08
CA TYR A 41 -0.99 5.23 3.65
C TYR A 41 -0.56 5.22 2.16
N PRO A 42 -0.03 4.12 1.57
CA PRO A 42 0.32 4.10 0.16
C PRO A 42 -0.88 4.38 -0.76
N LEU A 43 -2.03 3.72 -0.51
CA LEU A 43 -3.25 3.92 -1.30
C LEU A 43 -3.81 5.34 -1.15
N PHE A 44 -3.66 5.94 0.04
CA PHE A 44 -4.00 7.33 0.22
C PHE A 44 -3.11 8.26 -0.63
N MET A 45 -1.81 7.97 -0.72
CA MET A 45 -0.89 8.76 -1.53
C MET A 45 -1.23 8.68 -3.02
N ASP A 46 -1.59 7.50 -3.52
CA ASP A 46 -2.03 7.31 -4.91
C ASP A 46 -3.32 8.10 -5.19
N PHE A 47 -4.28 8.05 -4.26
CA PHE A 47 -5.51 8.86 -4.36
C PHE A 47 -5.22 10.36 -4.35
N LYS A 48 -4.32 10.81 -3.46
CA LYS A 48 -3.91 12.21 -3.37
C LYS A 48 -3.17 12.66 -4.64
N GLU A 49 -2.33 11.81 -5.20
CA GLU A 49 -1.63 12.08 -6.45
C GLU A 49 -2.62 12.29 -7.59
N CYS A 50 -3.62 11.41 -7.72
CA CYS A 50 -4.69 11.59 -8.71
C CYS A 50 -5.44 12.91 -8.52
N LEU A 51 -5.81 13.26 -7.28
CA LEU A 51 -6.49 14.54 -7.01
C LEU A 51 -5.60 15.76 -7.29
N SER A 52 -4.29 15.60 -7.31
CA SER A 52 -3.35 16.69 -7.62
C SER A 52 -3.19 16.93 -9.13
N THR A 53 -3.43 15.90 -9.95
CA THR A 53 -3.32 15.95 -11.41
C THR A 53 -4.66 16.23 -12.08
N GLU A 54 -5.76 15.72 -11.51
CA GLU A 54 -7.11 15.88 -12.06
C GLU A 54 -7.91 16.98 -11.37
N ARG A 55 -8.59 17.82 -12.16
CA ARG A 55 -9.51 18.84 -11.62
C ARG A 55 -10.87 18.28 -11.23
N ASP A 56 -11.24 17.14 -11.79
CA ASP A 56 -12.49 16.46 -11.53
C ASP A 56 -12.23 15.24 -10.63
N SER A 57 -12.71 15.30 -9.39
CA SER A 57 -12.50 14.25 -8.40
C SER A 57 -13.18 12.93 -8.76
N SER A 58 -14.20 12.94 -9.63
CA SER A 58 -14.88 11.72 -10.09
C SER A 58 -13.97 10.82 -10.90
N LYS A 59 -12.94 11.38 -11.58
CA LYS A 59 -11.94 10.62 -12.31
C LYS A 59 -10.99 9.83 -11.40
N CYS A 60 -10.91 10.21 -10.12
CA CYS A 60 -10.11 9.51 -9.11
C CYS A 60 -10.92 8.48 -8.31
N ALA A 61 -12.11 8.11 -8.79
CA ALA A 61 -12.99 7.19 -8.08
C ALA A 61 -12.34 5.83 -7.82
N GLU A 62 -11.55 5.30 -8.76
CA GLU A 62 -10.87 4.01 -8.58
C GLU A 62 -9.91 4.03 -7.38
N TYR A 63 -9.02 5.02 -7.31
CA TYR A 63 -8.12 5.21 -6.17
C TYR A 63 -8.86 5.47 -4.85
N ALA A 64 -9.97 6.22 -4.92
CA ALA A 64 -10.81 6.45 -3.75
C ALA A 64 -11.45 5.15 -3.24
N GLU A 65 -11.88 4.28 -4.15
CA GLU A 65 -12.45 2.98 -3.81
C GLU A 65 -11.40 2.04 -3.22
N ASP A 66 -10.17 2.02 -3.73
CA ASP A 66 -9.09 1.21 -3.16
C ASP A 66 -8.69 1.68 -1.75
N TYR A 67 -8.59 2.98 -1.54
CA TYR A 67 -8.33 3.53 -0.21
C TYR A 67 -9.43 3.17 0.79
N LYS A 68 -10.71 3.28 0.40
CA LYS A 68 -11.85 2.88 1.23
C LYS A 68 -11.91 1.37 1.45
N GLU A 69 -11.54 0.58 0.45
CA GLU A 69 -11.47 -0.87 0.55
C GLU A 69 -10.45 -1.26 1.62
N CYS A 70 -9.24 -0.70 1.60
CA CYS A 70 -8.24 -0.97 2.64
C CYS A 70 -8.69 -0.55 4.05
N LEU A 71 -9.45 0.54 4.18
CA LEU A 71 -9.94 0.98 5.49
C LEU A 71 -11.02 0.07 6.08
N HIS A 72 -11.84 -0.54 5.22
CA HIS A 72 -13.07 -1.23 5.66
C HIS A 72 -13.12 -2.72 5.29
N HIS A 73 -12.21 -3.20 4.46
CA HIS A 73 -12.08 -4.57 3.96
C HIS A 73 -13.40 -5.17 3.43
N LYS A 74 -14.33 -4.35 2.93
CA LYS A 74 -15.69 -4.81 2.57
C LYS A 74 -15.67 -5.85 1.47
N LYS A 75 -14.86 -5.63 0.42
CA LYS A 75 -14.76 -6.55 -0.71
C LYS A 75 -14.05 -7.83 -0.27
N GLU A 76 -12.97 -7.71 0.52
CA GLU A 76 -12.26 -8.85 1.10
C GLU A 76 -13.16 -9.74 1.97
N ILE A 77 -13.89 -9.15 2.93
CA ILE A 77 -14.80 -9.86 3.83
C ILE A 77 -15.90 -10.56 3.03
N THR A 78 -16.49 -9.86 2.04
CA THR A 78 -17.53 -10.42 1.18
C THR A 78 -17.01 -11.65 0.42
N ARG A 79 -15.83 -11.55 -0.18
CA ARG A 79 -15.19 -12.66 -0.89
C ARG A 79 -14.90 -13.83 0.06
N LEU A 80 -14.36 -13.55 1.25
CA LEU A 80 -14.05 -14.57 2.23
C LEU A 80 -15.31 -15.33 2.67
N ASN A 81 -16.40 -14.62 2.94
CA ASN A 81 -17.68 -15.24 3.31
C ASN A 81 -18.20 -16.17 2.20
N ALA A 82 -18.11 -15.75 0.94
CA ALA A 82 -18.51 -16.60 -0.20
C ALA A 82 -17.64 -17.87 -0.28
N MET A 83 -16.32 -17.75 -0.12
CA MET A 83 -15.41 -18.91 -0.13
C MET A 83 -15.67 -19.87 1.03
N LEU A 84 -15.97 -19.34 2.23
CA LEU A 84 -16.30 -20.15 3.40
C LEU A 84 -17.63 -20.89 3.23
N ALA A 85 -18.65 -20.24 2.67
CA ALA A 85 -19.92 -20.87 2.37
C ALA A 85 -19.77 -22.03 1.37
N VAL A 86 -18.98 -21.84 0.31
CA VAL A 86 -18.66 -22.91 -0.65
C VAL A 86 -17.90 -24.04 0.03
N ARG A 87 -16.89 -23.74 0.85
CA ARG A 87 -16.14 -24.76 1.60
C ARG A 87 -17.06 -25.56 2.51
N GLU A 88 -17.98 -24.92 3.22
CA GLU A 88 -18.95 -25.59 4.09
C GLU A 88 -19.87 -26.51 3.29
N HIS A 89 -20.38 -26.05 2.15
CA HIS A 89 -21.18 -26.87 1.25
C HIS A 89 -20.43 -28.13 0.80
N LYS A 90 -19.17 -27.99 0.38
CA LYS A 90 -18.33 -29.12 -0.04
C LYS A 90 -18.13 -30.14 1.08
N ILE A 91 -17.87 -29.67 2.31
CA ILE A 91 -17.74 -30.54 3.49
C ILE A 91 -19.04 -31.31 3.72
N LYS A 92 -20.21 -30.65 3.65
CA LYS A 92 -21.53 -31.31 3.81
C LYS A 92 -21.81 -32.34 2.72
N ALA A 93 -21.34 -32.08 1.49
CA ALA A 93 -21.45 -33.00 0.36
C ALA A 93 -20.44 -34.16 0.42
N GLY A 94 -19.52 -34.18 1.39
CA GLY A 94 -18.44 -35.17 1.46
C GLY A 94 -17.36 -34.98 0.38
N GLU A 95 -17.33 -33.81 -0.27
CA GLU A 95 -16.30 -33.47 -1.24
C GLU A 95 -14.98 -33.13 -0.55
N PRO A 96 -13.82 -33.51 -1.13
CA PRO A 96 -12.52 -33.15 -0.58
C PRO A 96 -12.31 -31.63 -0.63
N VAL A 97 -11.90 -31.05 0.49
CA VAL A 97 -11.49 -29.63 0.59
C VAL A 97 -10.02 -29.55 0.98
N PRO A 98 -9.28 -28.53 0.51
CA PRO A 98 -7.90 -28.34 0.93
C PRO A 98 -7.85 -28.03 2.44
N PRO A 99 -6.88 -28.60 3.18
CA PRO A 99 -6.69 -28.33 4.60
C PRO A 99 -6.40 -26.84 4.85
N ARG A 100 -6.62 -26.40 6.09
CA ARG A 100 -6.21 -25.06 6.50
C ARG A 100 -4.71 -25.02 6.76
N VAL A 101 -4.09 -23.85 6.58
CA VAL A 101 -2.65 -23.68 6.81
C VAL A 101 -2.24 -24.15 8.21
N ASN A 102 -3.03 -23.86 9.24
CA ASN A 102 -2.73 -24.32 10.61
C ASN A 102 -2.74 -25.85 10.72
N GLU A 103 -3.67 -26.53 10.05
CA GLU A 103 -3.72 -28.00 10.02
C GLU A 103 -2.49 -28.58 9.30
N GLN A 104 -2.02 -27.90 8.25
CA GLN A 104 -0.81 -28.30 7.52
C GLN A 104 0.47 -28.06 8.34
N VAL A 105 0.50 -27.00 9.15
CA VAL A 105 1.60 -26.73 10.09
C VAL A 105 1.64 -27.79 11.19
N GLU A 106 0.50 -28.16 11.78
CA GLU A 106 0.41 -29.21 12.79
C GLU A 106 0.85 -30.58 12.26
N LYS A 107 0.52 -30.89 11.00
CA LYS A 107 0.97 -32.12 10.32
C LYS A 107 2.44 -32.07 9.89
N GLY A 108 3.12 -30.94 10.04
CA GLY A 108 4.49 -30.74 9.56
C GLY A 108 4.62 -30.70 8.03
N GLU A 109 3.51 -30.58 7.30
CA GLU A 109 3.49 -30.46 5.83
C GLU A 109 3.98 -29.08 5.38
N ILE A 110 3.73 -28.03 6.19
CA ILE A 110 4.16 -26.66 5.92
C ILE A 110 4.94 -26.13 7.11
N LYS A 111 6.15 -25.62 6.85
CA LYS A 111 7.03 -25.03 7.83
C LYS A 111 7.01 -23.49 7.67
N VAL A 112 6.42 -22.75 8.61
CA VAL A 112 6.34 -21.28 8.53
C VAL A 112 7.48 -20.60 9.31
N PRO A 113 8.00 -19.45 8.84
CA PRO A 113 9.22 -18.84 9.41
C PRO A 113 9.17 -18.47 10.90
N TRP A 114 7.99 -18.19 11.46
CA TRP A 114 7.83 -17.68 12.83
C TRP A 114 7.48 -18.76 13.87
N THR A 115 7.40 -20.03 13.49
CA THR A 115 7.04 -21.14 14.41
C THR A 115 8.24 -21.95 14.89
N PHE A 116 9.48 -21.45 14.73
CA PHE A 116 10.67 -22.08 15.30
C PHE A 116 11.00 -21.42 16.64
N SER A 117 10.97 -22.22 17.70
CA SER A 117 11.57 -21.92 19.01
C SER A 117 12.17 -23.21 19.56
#